data_AF-A0A1G1GTQ9-F1
#
_entry.id   AF-A0A1G1GTQ9-F1
#
_cell.length_a   1.000
_cell.length_b   1.000
_cell.length_c   1.000
_cell.angle_alpha   90.00
_cell.angle_beta   90.00
_cell.angle_gamma   90.00
#
_symmetry.space_group_name_H-M   'P 1'
#
loop_
_entity.id
_entity.type
_entity.pdbx_description
1 polymer ?
#
loop_
_entity_poly.entity_id
_entity_poly.type
_entity_poly.pdbx_seq_one_letter_code
_entity_poly.pdbx_strand_id
1 'polypeptide(L)'
;MGAWFTRGAEELVLATIRSVQRRYHIDPDRIFLTGMSNGGIGAWVIGMHQAPLFAGIAPMASGLDEVLMPFLANLRTTPVYMIHGAKDQVMPVELSRTIARELDAIGYAYVYREHQREHPMAGGHYFPREELPDLVAWFNAQRRNPVPTTVTVVREASHFQPFGWMRIDATDAIAAFSEDLVSKRDELTRKKRYARLDASVVAPNRIEVETGLVQRYTLFLNGQLVDFSKPVTIVTNKQVSFEGMVAPTVETLLRQARLRQDARQLFPAQLSIQVLKQVP
;
A
#
# COMPACT_ATOMS: atom_id res chain seq x y z
N MET A 1 -7.84 15.08 -20.48
CA MET A 1 -7.57 15.06 -19.03
C MET A 1 -6.79 13.79 -18.72
N GLY A 2 -5.77 13.85 -17.86
CA GLY A 2 -4.96 12.68 -17.51
C GLY A 2 -5.65 11.86 -16.43
N ALA A 3 -5.97 10.60 -16.69
CA ALA A 3 -6.61 9.71 -15.72
C ALA A 3 -5.56 9.11 -14.76
N TRP A 4 -5.25 9.85 -13.68
CA TRP A 4 -4.22 9.46 -12.68
C TRP A 4 -4.57 8.21 -11.85
N PHE A 5 -5.80 7.73 -11.97
CA PHE A 5 -6.29 6.49 -11.36
C PHE A 5 -6.20 5.32 -12.34
N THR A 6 -5.38 5.35 -13.38
CA THR A 6 -5.24 4.22 -14.32
C THR A 6 -3.97 3.45 -14.05
N ARG A 7 -3.92 2.19 -14.47
CA ARG A 7 -2.69 1.38 -14.41
C ARG A 7 -1.55 2.02 -15.19
N GLY A 8 -1.83 2.61 -16.35
CA GLY A 8 -0.83 3.33 -17.14
C GLY A 8 -0.24 4.53 -16.40
N ALA A 9 -1.07 5.29 -15.66
CA ALA A 9 -0.60 6.39 -14.83
C ALA A 9 0.25 5.90 -13.65
N GLU A 10 -0.13 4.81 -13.00
CA GLU A 10 0.68 4.16 -11.95
C GLU A 10 2.06 3.75 -12.50
N GLU A 11 2.09 3.04 -13.63
CA GLU A 11 3.34 2.59 -14.27
C GLU A 11 4.24 3.78 -14.65
N LEU A 12 3.67 4.89 -15.13
CA LEU A 12 4.39 6.13 -15.42
C LEU A 12 5.00 6.76 -14.17
N VAL A 13 4.25 6.86 -13.07
CA VAL A 13 4.74 7.41 -11.79
C VAL A 13 5.89 6.54 -11.27
N LEU A 14 5.71 5.22 -11.25
CA LEU A 14 6.74 4.28 -10.79
C LEU A 14 7.99 4.31 -11.67
N ALA A 15 7.82 4.41 -12.99
CA ALA A 15 8.93 4.56 -13.92
C ALA A 15 9.69 5.87 -13.68
N THR A 16 8.97 6.97 -13.39
CA THR A 16 9.55 8.28 -13.09
C THR A 16 10.36 8.23 -11.80
N ILE A 17 9.81 7.65 -10.71
CA ILE A 17 10.54 7.47 -9.44
C ILE A 17 11.85 6.71 -9.68
N ARG A 18 11.78 5.55 -10.34
CA ARG A 18 12.99 4.76 -10.68
C ARG A 18 13.98 5.56 -11.54
N SER A 19 13.48 6.37 -12.46
CA SER A 19 14.29 7.21 -13.35
C SER A 19 15.06 8.28 -12.57
N VAL A 20 14.43 8.89 -11.56
CA VAL A 20 15.04 9.90 -10.68
C VAL A 20 16.04 9.24 -9.72
N GLN A 21 15.67 8.13 -9.07
CA GLN A 21 16.56 7.39 -8.16
C GLN A 21 17.84 6.88 -8.83
N ARG A 22 17.80 6.57 -10.13
CA ARG A 22 19.00 6.19 -10.90
C ARG A 22 19.93 7.36 -11.22
N ARG A 23 19.44 8.60 -11.22
CA ARG A 23 20.22 9.80 -11.59
C ARG A 23 20.67 10.61 -10.39
N TYR A 24 19.96 10.52 -9.27
CA TYR A 24 20.19 11.33 -8.09
C TYR A 24 20.25 10.45 -6.84
N HIS A 25 21.01 10.89 -5.84
CA HIS A 25 21.07 10.24 -4.53
C HIS A 25 19.79 10.56 -3.73
N ILE A 26 18.75 9.78 -4.00
CA ILE A 26 17.48 9.86 -3.27
C ILE A 26 17.54 8.94 -2.06
N ASP A 27 17.17 9.45 -0.88
CA ASP A 27 16.92 8.63 0.29
C ASP A 27 15.65 7.79 0.07
N PRO A 28 15.74 6.45 -0.06
CA PRO A 28 14.58 5.60 -0.34
C PRO A 28 13.56 5.59 0.81
N ASP A 29 13.95 6.01 2.02
CA ASP A 29 13.06 6.09 3.16
C ASP A 29 12.38 7.47 3.31
N ARG A 30 12.51 8.34 2.29
CA ARG A 30 11.93 9.70 2.23
C ARG A 30 11.27 10.03 0.89
N ILE A 31 10.63 9.05 0.26
CA ILE A 31 9.84 9.25 -0.95
C ILE A 31 8.39 9.49 -0.55
N PHE A 32 7.79 10.60 -0.99
CA PHE A 32 6.41 10.98 -0.68
C PHE A 32 5.57 11.03 -1.95
N LEU A 33 4.28 10.75 -1.81
CA LEU A 33 3.31 10.87 -2.91
C LEU A 33 2.21 11.85 -2.54
N THR A 34 1.99 12.86 -3.36
CA THR A 34 0.93 13.86 -3.15
C THR A 34 0.34 14.28 -4.48
N GLY A 35 -0.86 14.85 -4.44
CA GLY A 35 -1.55 15.38 -5.59
C GLY A 35 -2.90 15.96 -5.16
N MET A 36 -3.45 16.84 -6.01
CA MET A 36 -4.72 17.50 -5.76
C MET A 36 -5.78 17.04 -6.76
N SER A 37 -7.04 16.95 -6.35
CA SER A 37 -8.17 16.63 -7.22
C SER A 37 -7.98 15.26 -7.89
N ASN A 38 -7.97 15.18 -9.22
CA ASN A 38 -7.65 13.95 -9.94
C ASN A 38 -6.27 13.38 -9.54
N GLY A 39 -5.27 14.24 -9.31
CA GLY A 39 -3.95 13.82 -8.80
C GLY A 39 -4.01 13.31 -7.36
N GLY A 40 -4.97 13.82 -6.56
CA GLY A 40 -5.23 13.30 -5.21
C GLY A 40 -5.89 11.91 -5.24
N ILE A 41 -6.74 11.64 -6.22
CA ILE A 41 -7.25 10.27 -6.46
C ILE A 41 -6.08 9.34 -6.83
N GLY A 42 -5.19 9.79 -7.72
CA GLY A 42 -3.98 9.05 -8.07
C GLY A 42 -3.07 8.78 -6.87
N ALA A 43 -2.90 9.78 -5.98
CA ALA A 43 -2.12 9.63 -4.75
C ALA A 43 -2.69 8.55 -3.83
N TRP A 44 -4.02 8.45 -3.71
CA TRP A 44 -4.65 7.34 -2.99
C TRP A 44 -4.41 6.00 -3.68
N VAL A 45 -4.78 5.87 -4.95
CA VAL A 45 -4.73 4.58 -5.68
C VAL A 45 -3.31 4.01 -5.71
N ILE A 46 -2.35 4.81 -6.20
CA ILE A 46 -0.94 4.41 -6.29
C ILE A 46 -0.38 4.20 -4.88
N GLY A 47 -0.73 5.07 -3.92
CA GLY A 47 -0.33 4.95 -2.53
C GLY A 47 -0.76 3.62 -1.89
N MET A 48 -2.00 3.19 -2.11
CA MET A 48 -2.50 1.91 -1.61
C MET A 48 -1.89 0.72 -2.35
N HIS A 49 -1.62 0.83 -3.65
CA HIS A 49 -1.02 -0.25 -4.41
C HIS A 49 0.47 -0.45 -4.14
N GLN A 50 1.17 0.63 -3.77
CA GLN A 50 2.62 0.70 -3.68
C GLN A 50 3.08 1.26 -2.32
N ALA A 51 2.27 1.13 -1.27
CA ALA A 51 2.51 1.72 0.06
C ALA A 51 3.95 1.52 0.60
N PRO A 52 4.57 0.32 0.45
CA PRO A 52 5.95 0.05 0.89
C PRO A 52 7.04 0.85 0.14
N LEU A 53 6.69 1.65 -0.86
CA LEU A 53 7.61 2.58 -1.53
C LEU A 53 7.67 3.93 -0.82
N PHE A 54 6.60 4.33 -0.12
CA PHE A 54 6.43 5.69 0.36
C PHE A 54 6.65 5.82 1.87
N ALA A 55 7.29 6.92 2.26
CA ALA A 55 7.39 7.38 3.64
C ALA A 55 6.09 8.02 4.15
N GLY A 56 5.21 8.40 3.23
CA GLY A 56 3.87 8.90 3.51
C GLY A 56 3.19 9.36 2.24
N ILE A 57 1.86 9.44 2.28
CA ILE A 57 1.05 10.00 1.19
C ILE A 57 0.28 11.23 1.68
N ALA A 58 0.11 12.22 0.80
CA ALA A 58 -0.66 13.41 1.09
C ALA A 58 -1.69 13.77 0.00
N PRO A 59 -2.81 13.03 -0.12
CA PRO A 59 -3.88 13.31 -1.08
C PRO A 59 -4.66 14.59 -0.70
N MET A 60 -4.99 15.42 -1.69
CA MET A 60 -5.66 16.71 -1.46
C MET A 60 -6.92 16.86 -2.31
N ALA A 61 -7.98 17.45 -1.74
CA ALA A 61 -9.24 17.78 -2.43
C ALA A 61 -9.77 16.63 -3.31
N SER A 62 -9.78 15.41 -2.76
CA SER A 62 -10.03 14.17 -3.50
C SER A 62 -10.92 13.19 -2.72
N GLY A 63 -11.22 12.07 -3.38
CA GLY A 63 -12.04 10.99 -2.85
C GLY A 63 -11.61 9.63 -3.41
N LEU A 64 -12.31 8.60 -2.93
CA LEU A 64 -12.19 7.23 -3.42
C LEU A 64 -13.57 6.71 -3.78
N ASP A 65 -13.64 5.89 -4.82
CA ASP A 65 -14.83 5.07 -5.06
C ASP A 65 -14.95 4.02 -3.94
N GLU A 66 -16.18 3.68 -3.55
CA GLU A 66 -16.44 2.72 -2.48
C GLU A 66 -15.82 1.34 -2.72
N VAL A 67 -15.63 0.94 -3.99
CA VAL A 67 -14.97 -0.33 -4.33
C VAL A 67 -13.49 -0.33 -3.94
N LEU A 68 -12.87 0.84 -3.82
CA LEU A 68 -11.46 0.99 -3.45
C LEU A 68 -11.23 1.13 -1.94
N MET A 69 -12.26 1.40 -1.13
CA MET A 69 -12.12 1.59 0.32
C MET A 69 -11.42 0.42 1.05
N PRO A 70 -11.65 -0.88 0.70
CA PRO A 70 -10.93 -1.98 1.34
C PRO A 70 -9.41 -1.92 1.19
N PHE A 71 -8.89 -1.21 0.17
CA PHE A 71 -7.46 -1.08 -0.08
C PHE A 71 -6.79 -0.07 0.86
N LEU A 72 -7.54 0.73 1.63
CA LEU A 72 -6.99 1.58 2.69
C LEU A 72 -6.19 0.76 3.71
N ALA A 73 -6.55 -0.51 3.90
CA ALA A 73 -5.80 -1.42 4.77
C ALA A 73 -4.33 -1.62 4.36
N ASN A 74 -3.99 -1.37 3.10
CA ASN A 74 -2.61 -1.45 2.59
C ASN A 74 -1.72 -0.34 3.18
N LEU A 75 -2.30 0.78 3.60
CA LEU A 75 -1.58 1.93 4.12
C LEU A 75 -1.20 1.79 5.61
N ARG A 76 -1.49 0.64 6.25
CA ARG A 76 -1.27 0.41 7.71
C ARG A 76 0.13 0.79 8.22
N THR A 77 1.14 0.81 7.36
CA THR A 77 2.53 1.17 7.71
C THR A 77 3.04 2.44 7.01
N THR A 78 2.17 3.14 6.28
CA THR A 78 2.49 4.31 5.44
C THR A 78 1.63 5.50 5.85
N PRO A 79 2.17 6.47 6.62
CA PRO A 79 1.43 7.63 7.12
C PRO A 79 0.61 8.39 6.06
N VAL A 80 -0.56 8.90 6.45
CA VAL A 80 -1.47 9.67 5.59
C VAL A 80 -1.70 11.09 6.13
N TYR A 81 -1.60 12.09 5.24
CA TYR A 81 -2.01 13.47 5.49
C TYR A 81 -3.03 13.91 4.44
N MET A 82 -4.30 14.05 4.82
CA MET A 82 -5.35 14.50 3.91
C MET A 82 -5.77 15.94 4.21
N ILE A 83 -6.04 16.70 3.15
CA ILE A 83 -6.57 18.06 3.26
C ILE A 83 -7.67 18.32 2.24
N HIS A 84 -8.76 18.97 2.68
CA HIS A 84 -9.91 19.29 1.83
C HIS A 84 -10.60 20.59 2.27
N GLY A 85 -11.13 21.36 1.33
CA GLY A 85 -11.95 22.52 1.63
C GLY A 85 -13.40 22.15 1.94
N ALA A 86 -13.96 22.65 3.04
CA ALA A 86 -15.35 22.39 3.45
C ALA A 86 -16.40 22.91 2.45
N LYS A 87 -16.00 23.84 1.58
CA LYS A 87 -16.85 24.49 0.59
C LYS A 87 -16.42 24.18 -0.83
N ASP A 88 -15.74 23.04 -1.02
CA ASP A 88 -15.30 22.57 -2.33
C ASP A 88 -16.52 22.32 -3.24
N GLN A 89 -16.56 23.05 -4.36
CA GLN A 89 -17.67 23.02 -5.32
C GLN A 89 -17.42 22.04 -6.48
N VAL A 90 -16.24 21.42 -6.54
CA VAL A 90 -15.83 20.51 -7.61
C VAL A 90 -15.84 19.07 -7.10
N MET A 91 -15.26 18.84 -5.93
CA MET A 91 -15.18 17.56 -5.23
C MET A 91 -15.82 17.74 -3.85
N PRO A 92 -17.01 17.21 -3.57
CA PRO A 92 -17.64 17.40 -2.26
C PRO A 92 -16.75 16.89 -1.12
N VAL A 93 -16.61 17.69 -0.06
CA VAL A 93 -15.78 17.37 1.12
C VAL A 93 -16.20 16.07 1.80
N GLU A 94 -17.46 15.67 1.64
CA GLU A 94 -18.04 14.39 2.07
C GLU A 94 -17.22 13.18 1.60
N LEU A 95 -16.53 13.27 0.46
CA LEU A 95 -15.66 12.22 -0.03
C LEU A 95 -14.48 11.98 0.91
N SER A 96 -13.79 13.03 1.37
CA SER A 96 -12.72 12.92 2.36
C SER A 96 -13.25 12.57 3.75
N ARG A 97 -14.42 13.11 4.16
CA ARG A 97 -15.08 12.72 5.41
C ARG A 97 -15.46 11.24 5.44
N THR A 98 -15.79 10.65 4.29
CA THR A 98 -16.07 9.21 4.18
C THR A 98 -14.81 8.39 4.38
N ILE A 99 -13.71 8.78 3.74
CA ILE A 99 -12.40 8.14 3.95
C ILE A 99 -11.98 8.26 5.43
N ALA A 100 -12.15 9.42 6.06
CA ALA A 100 -11.88 9.61 7.49
C ALA A 100 -12.59 8.57 8.36
N ARG A 101 -13.91 8.40 8.15
CA ARG A 101 -14.70 7.40 8.88
C ARG A 101 -14.22 5.97 8.65
N GLU A 102 -13.84 5.62 7.42
CA GLU A 102 -13.29 4.29 7.10
C GLU A 102 -11.93 4.07 7.79
N LEU A 103 -11.06 5.08 7.79
CA LEU A 103 -9.77 5.03 8.50
C LEU A 103 -9.96 4.90 10.02
N ASP A 104 -10.90 5.65 10.60
CA ASP A 104 -11.27 5.53 12.02
C ASP A 104 -11.78 4.12 12.33
N ALA A 105 -12.65 3.56 11.49
CA ALA A 105 -13.25 2.24 11.67
C ALA A 105 -12.19 1.11 11.67
N ILE A 106 -11.10 1.25 10.92
CA ILE A 106 -10.00 0.27 10.90
C ILE A 106 -8.89 0.58 11.92
N GLY A 107 -9.07 1.61 12.75
CA GLY A 107 -8.13 2.03 13.80
C GLY A 107 -6.83 2.61 13.23
N TYR A 108 -6.89 3.28 12.09
CA TYR A 108 -5.74 3.83 11.40
C TYR A 108 -5.48 5.28 11.79
N ALA A 109 -4.23 5.62 12.14
CA ALA A 109 -3.85 7.00 12.47
C ALA A 109 -3.53 7.81 11.20
N TYR A 110 -4.22 8.93 11.00
CA TYR A 110 -4.01 9.86 9.90
C TYR A 110 -4.11 11.31 10.38
N VAL A 111 -3.61 12.24 9.56
CA VAL A 111 -3.87 13.66 9.74
C VAL A 111 -4.96 14.07 8.75
N TYR A 112 -6.01 14.74 9.24
CA TYR A 112 -7.01 15.39 8.39
C TYR A 112 -7.11 16.87 8.70
N ARG A 113 -6.90 17.68 7.67
CA ARG A 113 -7.15 19.13 7.69
C ARG A 113 -8.38 19.45 6.85
N GLU A 114 -9.33 20.15 7.44
CA GLU A 114 -10.49 20.69 6.72
C GLU A 114 -10.47 22.22 6.83
N HIS A 115 -10.42 22.93 5.71
CA HIS A 115 -10.37 24.40 5.71
C HIS A 115 -11.69 25.05 5.26
N GLN A 116 -12.00 26.22 5.83
CA GLN A 116 -13.24 26.96 5.55
C GLN A 116 -13.12 28.03 4.45
N ARG A 117 -11.92 28.14 3.86
CA ARG A 117 -11.57 29.17 2.87
C ARG A 117 -12.17 28.88 1.49
N GLU A 118 -12.37 29.94 0.70
CA GLU A 118 -12.99 29.89 -0.62
C GLU A 118 -12.16 30.63 -1.68
N HIS A 119 -12.18 30.09 -2.88
CA HIS A 119 -11.67 30.68 -4.11
C HIS A 119 -12.85 31.06 -5.03
N PRO A 120 -12.87 32.25 -5.65
CA PRO A 120 -14.02 32.74 -6.43
C PRO A 120 -14.54 31.80 -7.52
N MET A 121 -13.67 30.98 -8.11
CA MET A 121 -14.04 30.05 -9.20
C MET A 121 -14.19 28.58 -8.79
N ALA A 122 -13.81 28.22 -7.56
CA ALA A 122 -13.66 26.81 -7.19
C ALA A 122 -14.17 26.48 -5.77
N GLY A 123 -14.72 27.47 -5.06
CA GLY A 123 -15.03 27.34 -3.64
C GLY A 123 -13.80 26.87 -2.87
N GLY A 124 -13.93 25.81 -2.08
CA GLY A 124 -12.86 25.17 -1.33
C GLY A 124 -11.89 24.29 -2.13
N HIS A 125 -12.04 24.16 -3.46
CA HIS A 125 -11.23 23.26 -4.29
C HIS A 125 -9.83 23.83 -4.60
N TYR A 126 -9.00 23.99 -3.57
CA TYR A 126 -7.60 24.40 -3.71
C TYR A 126 -6.79 24.02 -2.48
N PHE A 127 -5.46 24.06 -2.59
CA PHE A 127 -4.58 23.95 -1.44
C PHE A 127 -4.25 25.36 -0.90
N PRO A 128 -4.64 25.72 0.34
CA PRO A 128 -4.29 27.01 0.91
C PRO A 128 -2.79 27.09 1.20
N ARG A 129 -2.15 28.21 0.83
CA ARG A 129 -0.70 28.40 1.02
C ARG A 129 -0.30 28.35 2.51
N GLU A 130 -1.22 28.74 3.39
CA GLU A 130 -1.05 28.73 4.84
C GLU A 130 -0.87 27.32 5.41
N GLU A 131 -1.29 26.28 4.69
CA GLU A 131 -1.16 24.87 5.10
C GLU A 131 0.20 24.27 4.72
N LEU A 132 0.98 24.98 3.88
CA LEU A 132 2.27 24.51 3.39
C LEU A 132 3.30 24.25 4.51
N PRO A 133 3.47 25.13 5.51
CA PRO A 133 4.43 24.90 6.59
C PRO A 133 4.14 23.61 7.37
N ASP A 134 2.87 23.37 7.71
CA ASP A 134 2.43 22.17 8.43
C ASP A 134 2.65 20.90 7.61
N LEU A 135 2.33 20.93 6.32
CA LEU A 135 2.57 19.81 5.41
C LEU A 135 4.08 19.49 5.28
N VAL A 136 4.92 20.51 5.13
CA VAL A 136 6.38 20.33 5.03
C VAL A 136 6.95 19.81 6.36
N ALA A 137 6.47 20.32 7.49
CA ALA A 137 6.84 19.80 8.81
C ALA A 137 6.47 18.32 8.94
N TRP A 138 5.27 17.95 8.49
CA TRP A 138 4.81 16.56 8.47
C TRP A 138 5.71 15.67 7.60
N PHE A 139 6.02 16.06 6.35
CA PHE A 139 6.95 15.33 5.49
C PHE A 139 8.33 15.14 6.14
N ASN A 140 8.86 16.17 6.81
CA ASN A 140 10.16 16.08 7.44
C ASN A 140 10.19 15.11 8.64
N ALA A 141 9.07 14.96 9.35
CA ALA A 141 8.92 14.03 10.47
C ALA A 141 8.78 12.56 10.04
N GLN A 142 8.32 12.29 8.82
CA GLN A 142 8.09 10.91 8.38
C GLN A 142 9.36 10.24 7.85
N ARG A 143 9.50 8.95 8.13
CA ARG A 143 10.44 8.03 7.47
C ARG A 143 9.72 6.73 7.21
N ARG A 144 9.98 6.12 6.04
CA ARG A 144 9.49 4.79 5.74
C ARG A 144 10.13 3.77 6.69
N ASN A 145 9.35 2.82 7.18
CA ASN A 145 9.88 1.58 7.74
C ASN A 145 10.04 0.57 6.58
N PRO A 146 11.27 0.21 6.16
CA PRO A 146 11.46 -0.67 5.00
C PRO A 146 11.09 -2.13 5.28
N VAL A 147 11.09 -2.55 6.55
CA VAL A 147 10.83 -3.94 6.96
C VAL A 147 9.95 -3.93 8.23
N PRO A 148 8.68 -3.48 8.14
CA PRO A 148 7.79 -3.46 9.28
C PRO A 148 7.47 -4.89 9.74
N THR A 149 7.28 -5.09 11.04
CA THR A 149 6.97 -6.41 11.61
C THR A 149 5.60 -6.93 11.20
N THR A 150 4.67 -6.04 10.86
CA THR A 150 3.33 -6.36 10.37
C THR A 150 3.10 -5.72 9.00
N VAL A 151 2.59 -6.50 8.06
CA VAL A 151 2.19 -6.02 6.73
C VAL A 151 0.82 -6.57 6.39
N THR A 152 -0.02 -5.70 5.82
CA THR A 152 -1.33 -6.05 5.27
C THR A 152 -1.32 -5.70 3.80
N VAL A 153 -1.81 -6.60 2.96
CA VAL A 153 -2.06 -6.31 1.56
C VAL A 153 -3.41 -6.88 1.11
N VAL A 154 -4.18 -6.03 0.45
CA VAL A 154 -5.42 -6.32 -0.27
C VAL A 154 -5.13 -6.09 -1.74
N ARG A 155 -5.46 -7.09 -2.57
CA ARG A 155 -5.24 -7.08 -4.02
C ARG A 155 -6.47 -7.50 -4.79
N GLU A 156 -6.62 -6.91 -5.95
CA GLU A 156 -7.43 -7.43 -7.05
C GLU A 156 -6.52 -8.15 -8.08
N ALA A 157 -7.13 -8.79 -9.08
CA ALA A 157 -6.45 -9.73 -9.97
C ALA A 157 -5.34 -9.12 -10.88
N SER A 158 -5.21 -7.79 -10.97
CA SER A 158 -4.20 -7.14 -11.80
C SER A 158 -2.92 -6.71 -11.05
N HIS A 159 -2.87 -6.80 -9.71
CA HIS A 159 -1.73 -6.37 -8.88
C HIS A 159 -1.13 -7.50 -8.02
N PHE A 160 -0.31 -8.37 -8.61
CA PHE A 160 0.43 -9.44 -7.88
C PHE A 160 1.92 -9.15 -7.67
N GLN A 161 2.31 -7.87 -7.73
CA GLN A 161 3.70 -7.48 -7.41
C GLN A 161 3.99 -7.61 -5.91
N PRO A 162 5.27 -7.82 -5.51
CA PRO A 162 5.65 -7.82 -4.11
C PRO A 162 5.16 -6.57 -3.37
N PHE A 163 4.71 -6.75 -2.14
CA PHE A 163 4.26 -5.70 -1.25
C PHE A 163 4.98 -5.85 0.09
N GLY A 164 5.99 -5.00 0.32
CA GLY A 164 6.90 -5.14 1.44
C GLY A 164 7.65 -6.47 1.32
N TRP A 165 7.66 -7.24 2.40
CA TRP A 165 8.28 -8.56 2.44
C TRP A 165 7.33 -9.71 2.05
N MET A 166 6.20 -9.43 1.39
CA MET A 166 5.23 -10.46 0.96
C MET A 166 4.89 -10.37 -0.52
N ARG A 167 4.32 -11.45 -1.07
CA ARG A 167 3.64 -11.46 -2.38
C ARG A 167 2.53 -12.50 -2.39
N ILE A 168 1.37 -12.15 -2.95
CA ILE A 168 0.31 -13.12 -3.27
C ILE A 168 0.65 -13.74 -4.64
N ASP A 169 0.75 -15.08 -4.70
CA ASP A 169 1.15 -15.82 -5.89
C ASP A 169 -0.02 -16.48 -6.63
N ALA A 170 -1.11 -16.77 -5.92
CA ALA A 170 -2.33 -17.36 -6.47
C ALA A 170 -3.53 -17.07 -5.56
N THR A 171 -4.71 -16.93 -6.14
CA THR A 171 -5.96 -16.57 -5.45
C THR A 171 -7.14 -17.40 -5.95
N ASP A 172 -8.22 -17.39 -5.18
CA ASP A 172 -9.53 -17.72 -5.74
C ASP A 172 -9.96 -16.65 -6.76
N ALA A 173 -11.12 -16.84 -7.41
CA ALA A 173 -11.70 -15.82 -8.27
C ALA A 173 -11.98 -14.53 -7.48
N ILE A 174 -11.32 -13.44 -7.86
CA ILE A 174 -11.43 -12.11 -7.28
C ILE A 174 -11.74 -11.09 -8.36
N ALA A 175 -12.19 -9.91 -7.96
CA ALA A 175 -12.40 -8.80 -8.87
C ALA A 175 -11.10 -8.46 -9.63
N ALA A 176 -11.26 -7.94 -10.85
CA ALA A 176 -10.17 -7.42 -11.67
C ALA A 176 -10.51 -5.99 -12.07
N PHE A 177 -9.60 -5.05 -11.84
CA PHE A 177 -9.81 -3.69 -12.34
C PHE A 177 -9.37 -3.60 -13.80
N SER A 178 -10.26 -3.11 -14.67
CA SER A 178 -9.91 -2.75 -16.05
C SER A 178 -9.03 -1.50 -16.08
N GLU A 179 -8.47 -1.14 -17.25
CA GLU A 179 -7.65 0.09 -17.41
C GLU A 179 -8.32 1.34 -16.83
N ASP A 180 -9.64 1.40 -16.95
CA ASP A 180 -10.49 2.29 -16.19
C ASP A 180 -10.96 1.53 -14.93
N LEU A 181 -10.37 1.87 -13.78
CA LEU A 181 -10.49 1.12 -12.53
C LEU A 181 -11.92 0.96 -12.01
N VAL A 182 -12.90 1.66 -12.62
CA VAL A 182 -14.27 1.77 -12.09
C VAL A 182 -15.37 1.47 -13.12
N SER A 183 -15.09 1.47 -14.44
CA SER A 183 -16.20 1.36 -15.42
C SER A 183 -16.76 -0.04 -15.63
N LYS A 184 -16.01 -1.11 -15.31
CA LYS A 184 -16.55 -2.48 -15.30
C LYS A 184 -16.84 -2.95 -13.88
N ARG A 185 -17.99 -2.53 -13.34
CA ARG A 185 -18.54 -3.06 -12.08
C ARG A 185 -19.19 -4.43 -12.31
N ASP A 186 -18.37 -5.42 -12.61
CA ASP A 186 -18.80 -6.82 -12.61
C ASP A 186 -19.25 -7.26 -11.20
N GLU A 187 -19.84 -8.46 -11.11
CA GLU A 187 -20.40 -8.96 -9.85
C GLU A 187 -19.34 -9.04 -8.74
N LEU A 188 -18.11 -9.45 -9.06
CA LEU A 188 -17.02 -9.59 -8.10
C LEU A 188 -16.59 -8.22 -7.56
N THR A 189 -16.53 -7.20 -8.41
CA THR A 189 -16.21 -5.81 -8.04
C THR A 189 -17.30 -5.20 -7.16
N ARG A 190 -18.58 -5.40 -7.51
CA ARG A 190 -19.71 -4.94 -6.67
C ARG A 190 -19.71 -5.60 -5.30
N LYS A 191 -19.34 -6.87 -5.24
CA LYS A 191 -19.21 -7.65 -3.99
C LYS A 191 -17.90 -7.38 -3.24
N LYS A 192 -17.00 -6.53 -3.76
CA LYS A 192 -15.69 -6.24 -3.18
C LYS A 192 -14.87 -7.52 -2.87
N ARG A 193 -14.95 -8.52 -3.77
CA ARG A 193 -14.21 -9.80 -3.62
C ARG A 193 -12.73 -9.58 -3.96
N TYR A 194 -11.93 -9.29 -2.95
CA TYR A 194 -10.48 -9.06 -3.07
C TYR A 194 -9.70 -10.09 -2.26
N ALA A 195 -8.49 -10.41 -2.72
CA ALA A 195 -7.57 -11.24 -1.94
C ALA A 195 -6.93 -10.40 -0.85
N ARG A 196 -6.80 -10.98 0.35
CA ARG A 196 -6.19 -10.33 1.51
C ARG A 196 -5.13 -11.24 2.13
N LEU A 197 -4.00 -10.66 2.48
CA LEU A 197 -2.89 -11.31 3.17
C LEU A 197 -2.39 -10.38 4.27
N ASP A 198 -2.54 -10.81 5.51
CA ASP A 198 -1.96 -10.16 6.70
C ASP A 198 -0.85 -11.05 7.22
N ALA A 199 0.33 -10.50 7.48
CA ALA A 199 1.39 -11.24 8.15
C ALA A 199 2.06 -10.40 9.23
N SER A 200 2.39 -11.04 10.35
CA SER A 200 3.03 -10.42 11.50
C SER A 200 4.14 -11.32 12.06
N VAL A 201 5.31 -10.74 12.30
CA VAL A 201 6.34 -11.34 13.15
C VAL A 201 5.88 -11.17 14.60
N VAL A 202 5.41 -12.25 15.23
CA VAL A 202 4.78 -12.21 16.56
C VAL A 202 5.71 -12.68 17.68
N ALA A 203 6.77 -13.42 17.34
CA ALA A 203 7.84 -13.82 18.23
C ALA A 203 9.11 -14.07 17.40
N PRO A 204 10.31 -14.20 18.02
CA PRO A 204 11.52 -14.59 17.31
C PRO A 204 11.26 -15.83 16.45
N ASN A 205 11.57 -15.74 15.16
CA ASN A 205 11.41 -16.81 14.18
C ASN A 205 9.97 -17.34 14.01
N ARG A 206 8.95 -16.61 14.48
CA ARG A 206 7.55 -17.00 14.33
C ARG A 206 6.74 -15.92 13.62
N ILE A 207 6.21 -16.27 12.45
CA ILE A 207 5.35 -15.40 11.64
C ILE A 207 3.95 -16.00 11.59
N GLU A 208 2.97 -15.20 11.99
CA GLU A 208 1.55 -15.53 11.80
C GLU A 208 1.04 -14.85 10.54
N VAL A 209 0.23 -15.60 9.78
CA VAL A 209 -0.34 -15.19 8.52
C VAL A 209 -1.84 -15.49 8.52
N GLU A 210 -2.65 -14.48 8.21
CA GLU A 210 -4.07 -14.63 7.94
C GLU A 210 -4.35 -14.33 6.46
N THR A 211 -5.20 -15.16 5.85
CA THR A 211 -5.48 -15.05 4.42
C THR A 211 -6.97 -15.05 4.13
N GLY A 212 -7.41 -14.24 3.17
CA GLY A 212 -8.73 -14.31 2.56
C GLY A 212 -8.60 -14.43 1.04
N LEU A 213 -9.22 -15.45 0.43
CA LEU A 213 -9.18 -15.72 -1.02
C LEU A 213 -7.77 -15.89 -1.61
N VAL A 214 -6.77 -16.24 -0.80
CA VAL A 214 -5.39 -16.53 -1.23
C VAL A 214 -5.18 -18.04 -1.24
N GLN A 215 -4.65 -18.57 -2.33
CA GLN A 215 -4.29 -19.98 -2.48
C GLN A 215 -2.80 -20.21 -2.24
N ARG A 216 -1.95 -19.25 -2.61
CA ARG A 216 -0.50 -19.34 -2.43
C ARG A 216 0.10 -17.95 -2.24
N TYR A 217 1.09 -17.86 -1.36
CA TYR A 217 1.85 -16.63 -1.14
C TYR A 217 3.32 -16.93 -0.92
N THR A 218 4.15 -15.90 -1.06
CA THR A 218 5.58 -15.94 -0.80
C THR A 218 5.95 -14.89 0.25
N LEU A 219 6.75 -15.30 1.24
CA LEU A 219 7.42 -14.41 2.17
C LEU A 219 8.88 -14.24 1.76
N PHE A 220 9.37 -13.01 1.77
CA PHE A 220 10.77 -12.66 1.54
C PHE A 220 11.40 -12.34 2.89
N LEU A 221 12.46 -13.07 3.27
CA LEU A 221 13.00 -13.03 4.63
C LEU A 221 14.41 -12.47 4.62
N ASN A 222 14.75 -11.74 5.69
CA ASN A 222 16.09 -11.25 5.98
C ASN A 222 16.35 -11.29 7.50
N GLY A 223 17.57 -10.92 7.91
CA GLY A 223 18.00 -10.96 9.31
C GLY A 223 17.25 -10.00 10.25
N GLN A 224 16.43 -9.07 9.74
CA GLN A 224 15.59 -8.21 10.57
C GLN A 224 14.28 -8.90 10.95
N LEU A 225 13.81 -9.86 10.14
CA LEU A 225 12.56 -10.60 10.36
C LEU A 225 12.79 -11.91 11.10
N VAL A 226 13.90 -12.61 10.82
CA VAL A 226 14.20 -13.94 11.35
C VAL A 226 15.69 -14.16 11.60
N ASP A 227 16.02 -15.04 12.56
CA ASP A 227 17.37 -15.55 12.77
C ASP A 227 17.58 -16.84 11.96
N PHE A 228 18.34 -16.77 10.86
CA PHE A 228 18.57 -17.93 9.97
C PHE A 228 19.37 -19.08 10.62
N SER A 229 19.95 -18.87 11.81
CA SER A 229 20.61 -19.95 12.56
C SER A 229 19.63 -20.85 13.31
N LYS A 230 18.34 -20.48 13.34
CA LYS A 230 17.28 -21.21 14.04
C LYS A 230 16.14 -21.57 13.07
N PRO A 231 15.36 -22.62 13.38
CA PRO A 231 14.15 -22.92 12.63
C PRO A 231 13.19 -21.72 12.62
N VAL A 232 12.50 -21.53 11.50
CA VAL A 232 11.42 -20.55 11.33
C VAL A 232 10.10 -21.29 11.30
N THR A 233 9.10 -20.79 12.04
CA THR A 233 7.73 -21.29 12.04
C THR A 233 6.81 -20.28 11.38
N ILE A 234 6.09 -20.72 10.36
CA ILE A 234 5.01 -19.96 9.71
C ILE A 234 3.68 -20.62 10.08
N VAL A 235 2.76 -19.83 10.61
CA VAL A 235 1.40 -20.26 10.96
C VAL A 235 0.42 -19.53 10.05
N THR A 236 -0.26 -20.25 9.16
CA THR A 236 -1.27 -19.70 8.26
C THR A 236 -2.65 -20.10 8.72
N ASN A 237 -3.55 -19.14 8.93
CA ASN A 237 -4.93 -19.37 9.39
C ASN A 237 -4.99 -20.30 10.62
N LYS A 238 -4.12 -20.04 11.61
CA LYS A 238 -3.97 -20.79 12.87
C LYS A 238 -3.43 -22.22 12.73
N GLN A 239 -2.95 -22.62 11.54
CA GLN A 239 -2.30 -23.91 11.31
C GLN A 239 -0.83 -23.72 10.93
N VAL A 240 0.06 -24.56 11.46
CA VAL A 240 1.48 -24.55 11.05
C VAL A 240 1.57 -24.94 9.58
N SER A 241 2.05 -24.02 8.75
CA SER A 241 2.19 -24.21 7.30
C SER A 241 3.64 -24.43 6.87
N PHE A 242 4.59 -24.04 7.71
CA PHE A 242 6.01 -24.35 7.56
C PHE A 242 6.69 -24.34 8.93
N GLU A 243 7.57 -25.31 9.16
CA GLU A 243 8.50 -25.31 10.29
C GLU A 243 9.82 -25.94 9.83
N GLY A 244 10.91 -25.19 9.95
CA GLY A 244 12.23 -25.70 9.56
C GLY A 244 13.28 -24.62 9.33
N MET A 245 14.48 -25.05 8.99
CA MET A 245 15.58 -24.14 8.65
C MET A 245 15.32 -23.44 7.33
N VAL A 246 15.68 -22.16 7.26
CA VAL A 246 15.61 -21.36 6.03
C VAL A 246 17.03 -20.92 5.68
N ALA A 247 17.53 -21.35 4.52
CA ALA A 247 18.87 -21.03 4.08
C ALA A 247 18.88 -19.75 3.21
N PRO A 248 19.60 -18.68 3.61
CA PRO A 248 19.83 -17.55 2.73
C PRO A 248 20.74 -17.94 1.55
N THR A 249 20.48 -17.39 0.37
CA THR A 249 21.33 -17.59 -0.81
C THR A 249 21.70 -16.27 -1.47
N VAL A 250 22.92 -16.22 -2.03
CA VAL A 250 23.39 -15.07 -2.81
C VAL A 250 22.53 -14.87 -4.06
N GLU A 251 22.06 -15.97 -4.68
CA GLU A 251 21.20 -15.90 -5.85
C GLU A 251 19.87 -15.19 -5.52
N THR A 252 19.18 -15.60 -4.46
CA THR A 252 17.93 -14.96 -4.03
C THR A 252 18.17 -13.50 -3.68
N LEU A 253 19.25 -13.19 -2.95
CA LEU A 253 19.64 -11.83 -2.60
C LEU A 253 19.80 -10.94 -3.85
N LEU A 254 20.57 -11.39 -4.85
CA LEU A 254 20.82 -10.63 -6.07
C LEU A 254 19.55 -10.46 -6.92
N ARG A 255 18.70 -11.50 -7.00
CA ARG A 255 17.40 -11.40 -7.67
C ARG A 255 16.51 -10.36 -7.01
N GLN A 256 16.41 -10.37 -5.67
CA GLN A 256 15.59 -9.40 -4.93
C GLN A 256 16.15 -7.99 -5.03
N ALA A 257 17.48 -7.82 -4.93
CA ALA A 257 18.14 -6.52 -5.11
C ALA A 257 17.83 -5.92 -6.48
N ARG A 258 17.89 -6.73 -7.55
CA ARG A 258 17.57 -6.28 -8.92
C ARG A 258 16.10 -5.89 -9.08
N LEU A 259 15.17 -6.67 -8.50
CA LEU A 259 13.73 -6.43 -8.63
C LEU A 259 13.29 -5.20 -7.84
N ARG A 260 13.82 -5.02 -6.63
CA ARG A 260 13.40 -3.97 -5.70
C ARG A 260 14.13 -2.65 -5.91
N GLN A 261 15.38 -2.71 -6.40
CA GLN A 261 16.26 -1.56 -6.58
C GLN A 261 16.36 -0.68 -5.31
N ASP A 262 16.32 -1.32 -4.15
CA ASP A 262 16.27 -0.68 -2.84
C ASP A 262 17.18 -1.45 -1.86
N ALA A 263 18.27 -0.80 -1.44
CA ALA A 263 19.24 -1.39 -0.54
C ALA A 263 18.69 -1.64 0.89
N ARG A 264 17.55 -1.03 1.25
CA ARG A 264 16.89 -1.27 2.54
C ARG A 264 16.00 -2.50 2.53
N GLN A 265 15.68 -3.05 1.35
CA GLN A 265 14.80 -4.20 1.16
C GLN A 265 15.53 -5.39 0.50
N LEU A 266 16.65 -5.78 1.09
CA LEU A 266 17.42 -6.93 0.65
C LEU A 266 16.95 -8.19 1.38
N PHE A 267 16.49 -9.18 0.62
CA PHE A 267 15.95 -10.44 1.13
C PHE A 267 16.74 -11.62 0.55
N PRO A 268 17.65 -12.23 1.33
CA PRO A 268 18.45 -13.36 0.87
C PRO A 268 17.69 -14.70 0.90
N ALA A 269 16.48 -14.75 1.46
CA ALA A 269 15.67 -15.96 1.49
C ALA A 269 14.23 -15.67 1.06
N GLN A 270 13.55 -16.70 0.54
CA GLN A 270 12.12 -16.65 0.26
C GLN A 270 11.47 -18.00 0.61
N LEU A 271 10.23 -17.97 1.09
CA LEU A 271 9.42 -19.14 1.38
C LEU A 271 8.08 -19.03 0.67
N SER A 272 7.78 -19.97 -0.21
CA SER A 272 6.46 -20.08 -0.85
C SER A 272 5.60 -21.06 -0.07
N ILE A 273 4.42 -20.60 0.35
CA ILE A 273 3.49 -21.35 1.19
C ILE A 273 2.19 -21.58 0.41
N GLN A 274 1.78 -22.84 0.34
CA GLN A 274 0.46 -23.22 -0.16
C GLN A 274 -0.55 -23.11 0.99
N VAL A 275 -1.63 -22.35 0.78
CA VAL A 275 -2.71 -22.24 1.76
C VAL A 275 -3.52 -23.52 1.71
N LEU A 276 -3.58 -24.23 2.84
CA LEU A 276 -4.43 -25.40 2.98
C LEU A 276 -5.89 -24.95 2.95
N LYS A 277 -6.68 -25.59 2.09
CA LYS A 277 -8.14 -25.37 2.09
C LYS A 277 -8.68 -25.91 3.40
N GLN A 278 -9.38 -25.07 4.16
CA GLN A 278 -10.19 -25.56 5.27
C GLN A 278 -11.29 -26.43 4.66
N VAL A 279 -11.27 -27.72 4.98
CA VAL A 279 -12.38 -28.61 4.66
C VAL A 279 -13.57 -28.14 5.51
N PRO A 280 -14.75 -27.89 4.91
CA PRO A 280 -15.93 -27.45 5.64
C PRO A 280 -16.36 -28.44 6.73
#